data_AF-A0A662FYH7-F1
#
_entry.id   AF-A0A662FYH7-F1
#
_cell.length_a   1.000
_cell.length_b   1.000
_cell.length_c   1.000
_cell.angle_alpha   90.00
_cell.angle_beta   90.00
_cell.angle_gamma   90.00
#
_symmetry.space_group_name_H-M   'P 1'
#
loop_
_entity.id
_entity.type
_entity.pdbx_description
1 polymer ?
#
loop_
_entity_poly.entity_id
_entity_poly.type
_entity_poly.pdbx_seq_one_letter_code
_entity_poly.pdbx_strand_id
1 'polypeptide(L)'
;MTASKLDSEKEKLINQVIIITNKLIESTKSRKISIKLRTLLRYAYVSYIKKTTDINIIRGLVPRIRPPARLTNQYYYREIERVLKQKFNARIENRRQFRYVVLYKK
;
A
#
# COMPACT_ATOMS: atom_id res chain seq x y z
N MET A 1 -11.31 -3.84 -25.11
CA MET A 1 -11.27 -4.85 -24.02
C MET A 1 -10.29 -4.52 -22.88
N THR A 2 -9.69 -3.32 -22.83
CA THR A 2 -8.53 -2.99 -21.96
C THR A 2 -8.88 -2.27 -20.65
N ALA A 3 -10.00 -1.53 -20.59
CA ALA A 3 -10.38 -0.76 -19.40
C ALA A 3 -10.88 -1.65 -18.23
N SER A 4 -11.76 -2.62 -18.51
CA SER A 4 -12.33 -3.50 -17.47
C SER A 4 -11.28 -4.34 -16.73
N LYS A 5 -10.27 -4.84 -17.45
CA LYS A 5 -9.16 -5.61 -16.86
C LYS A 5 -8.24 -4.72 -16.01
N LEU A 6 -8.03 -3.48 -16.42
CA LEU A 6 -7.26 -2.48 -15.66
C LEU A 6 -7.96 -2.15 -14.34
N ASP A 7 -9.27 -1.94 -14.38
CA ASP A 7 -10.04 -1.60 -13.18
C ASP A 7 -10.09 -2.78 -12.21
N SER A 8 -10.22 -4.02 -12.72
CA SER A 8 -10.10 -5.24 -11.90
C SER A 8 -8.72 -5.36 -11.22
N GLU A 9 -7.64 -5.01 -11.91
CA GLU A 9 -6.30 -5.06 -11.33
C GLU A 9 -6.09 -3.98 -10.26
N LYS A 10 -6.58 -2.76 -10.50
CA LYS A 10 -6.55 -1.68 -9.51
C LYS A 10 -7.29 -2.08 -8.25
N GLU A 11 -8.47 -2.67 -8.37
CA GLU A 11 -9.28 -3.14 -7.24
C GLU A 11 -8.56 -4.25 -6.46
N LYS A 12 -8.02 -5.26 -7.16
CA LYS A 12 -7.22 -6.33 -6.53
C LYS A 12 -6.03 -5.77 -5.76
N LEU A 13 -5.36 -4.77 -6.32
CA LEU A 13 -4.21 -4.16 -5.67
C LEU A 13 -4.61 -3.25 -4.49
N ILE A 14 -5.77 -2.58 -4.53
CA ILE A 14 -6.36 -1.89 -3.37
C ILE A 14 -6.61 -2.88 -2.24
N ASN A 15 -7.21 -4.04 -2.54
CA ASN A 15 -7.41 -5.10 -1.55
C ASN A 15 -6.08 -5.57 -0.97
N GLN A 16 -5.05 -5.73 -1.81
CA GLN A 16 -3.73 -6.09 -1.33
C GLN A 16 -3.08 -5.01 -0.44
N VAL A 17 -3.32 -3.73 -0.72
CA VAL A 17 -2.89 -2.63 0.16
C VAL A 17 -3.55 -2.75 1.55
N ILE A 18 -4.84 -3.07 1.61
CA ILE A 18 -5.55 -3.29 2.88
C ILE A 18 -4.92 -4.45 3.66
N ILE A 19 -4.70 -5.58 2.99
CA ILE A 19 -4.09 -6.79 3.61
C ILE A 19 -2.70 -6.47 4.17
N ILE A 20 -1.84 -5.82 3.38
CA ILE A 20 -0.48 -5.46 3.82
C ILE A 20 -0.51 -4.42 4.95
N THR A 21 -1.45 -3.48 4.89
CA THR A 21 -1.61 -2.48 5.96
C THR A 21 -1.99 -3.16 7.28
N ASN A 22 -2.96 -4.08 7.26
CA ASN A 22 -3.29 -4.91 8.43
C ASN A 22 -2.07 -5.65 8.95
N LYS A 23 -1.33 -6.33 8.07
CA LYS A 23 -0.16 -7.11 8.49
C LYS A 23 0.94 -6.24 9.12
N LEU A 24 1.12 -5.01 8.62
CA LEU A 24 2.03 -4.03 9.22
C LEU A 24 1.56 -3.57 10.62
N ILE A 25 0.25 -3.38 10.81
CA ILE A 25 -0.33 -2.99 12.10
C ILE A 25 -0.23 -4.13 13.13
N GLU A 26 -0.52 -5.37 12.72
CA GLU A 26 -0.44 -6.55 13.59
C GLU A 26 1.00 -6.84 14.04
N SER A 27 1.96 -6.71 13.12
CA SER A 27 3.37 -7.02 13.38
C SER A 27 4.11 -5.94 14.17
N THR A 28 3.59 -4.71 14.23
CA THR A 28 4.24 -3.64 14.99
C THR A 28 3.95 -3.74 16.50
N LYS A 29 4.99 -3.48 17.31
CA LYS A 29 4.87 -3.25 18.76
C LYS A 29 4.45 -1.81 19.08
N SER A 30 4.66 -0.86 18.15
CA SER A 30 4.35 0.55 18.36
C SER A 30 2.86 0.83 18.23
N ARG A 31 2.34 1.75 19.05
CA ARG A 31 0.98 2.30 18.92
C ARG A 31 0.78 3.14 17.66
N LYS A 32 1.88 3.56 17.02
CA LYS A 32 1.88 4.39 15.82
C LYS A 32 2.89 3.88 14.81
N ILE A 33 2.50 3.75 13.55
CA ILE A 33 3.41 3.49 12.43
C ILE A 33 3.25 4.54 11.36
N SER A 34 4.35 4.86 10.68
CA SER A 34 4.37 5.79 9.55
C SER A 34 5.08 5.11 8.39
N ILE A 35 4.42 5.04 7.24
CA ILE A 35 4.96 4.45 6.02
C ILE A 35 4.73 5.38 4.84
N LYS A 36 5.75 5.58 4.01
CA LYS A 36 5.58 6.32 2.75
C LYS A 36 4.52 5.62 1.90
N LEU A 37 3.57 6.37 1.36
CA LEU A 37 2.49 5.82 0.53
C LEU A 37 3.06 5.05 -0.68
N ARG A 38 4.14 5.57 -1.29
CA ARG A 38 4.86 4.88 -2.37
C ARG A 38 5.43 3.52 -1.94
N THR A 39 5.94 3.41 -0.72
CA THR A 39 6.47 2.14 -0.18
C THR A 39 5.35 1.15 0.06
N LEU A 40 4.23 1.61 0.64
CA LEU A 40 3.07 0.76 0.89
C LEU A 40 2.51 0.17 -0.42
N LEU A 41 2.38 0.98 -1.48
CA LEU A 41 1.99 0.48 -2.80
C LEU A 41 2.98 -0.56 -3.34
N ARG A 42 4.29 -0.32 -3.21
CA ARG A 42 5.31 -1.29 -3.67
C ARG A 42 5.19 -2.62 -2.91
N TYR A 43 4.95 -2.57 -1.61
CA TYR A 43 4.76 -3.78 -0.81
C TYR A 43 3.52 -4.54 -1.26
N ALA A 44 2.40 -3.85 -1.43
CA ALA A 44 1.17 -4.44 -1.94
C ALA A 44 1.35 -5.06 -3.33
N TYR A 45 2.07 -4.40 -4.23
CA TYR A 45 2.32 -4.93 -5.57
C TYR A 45 3.20 -6.18 -5.56
N VAL A 46 4.32 -6.15 -4.81
CA VAL A 46 5.17 -7.34 -4.63
C VAL A 46 4.37 -8.49 -4.03
N SER A 47 3.57 -8.21 -3.01
CA SER A 47 2.67 -9.17 -2.37
C SER A 47 1.67 -9.77 -3.38
N TYR A 48 1.06 -8.94 -4.22
CA TYR A 48 0.11 -9.36 -5.26
C TYR A 48 0.75 -10.26 -6.31
N ILE A 49 1.99 -9.95 -6.74
CA ILE A 49 2.73 -10.72 -7.74
C ILE A 49 3.25 -12.04 -7.16
N LYS A 50 3.77 -12.01 -5.93
CA LYS A 50 4.43 -13.16 -5.28
C LYS A 50 3.53 -13.97 -4.36
N LYS A 51 2.25 -13.59 -4.24
CA LYS A 51 1.22 -14.28 -3.46
C LYS A 51 1.66 -14.56 -2.02
N THR A 52 2.32 -13.57 -1.41
CA THR A 52 2.80 -13.67 -0.02
C THR A 52 2.46 -12.40 0.75
N THR A 53 2.19 -12.53 2.03
CA THR A 53 1.96 -11.42 2.97
C THR A 53 3.10 -11.27 3.98
N ASP A 54 4.16 -12.09 3.88
CA ASP A 54 5.34 -11.97 4.73
C ASP A 54 6.10 -10.68 4.40
N ILE A 55 6.10 -9.75 5.36
CA ILE A 55 6.70 -8.43 5.21
C ILE A 55 8.22 -8.49 5.00
N ASN A 56 8.91 -9.49 5.56
CA ASN A 56 10.35 -9.66 5.41
C ASN A 56 10.69 -10.11 3.98
N ILE A 57 9.95 -11.09 3.45
CA ILE A 57 10.08 -11.55 2.06
C ILE A 57 9.77 -10.39 1.10
N ILE A 58 8.65 -9.70 1.33
CA ILE A 58 8.24 -8.55 0.51
C ILE A 58 9.34 -7.48 0.48
N ARG A 59 9.88 -7.09 1.64
CA ARG A 59 10.94 -6.07 1.75
C ARG A 59 12.17 -6.46 0.92
N GLY A 60 12.58 -7.74 0.96
CA GLY A 60 13.71 -8.25 0.18
C GLY A 60 13.51 -8.20 -1.34
N LEU A 61 12.26 -8.27 -1.81
CA LEU A 61 11.92 -8.31 -3.25
C LEU A 61 11.62 -6.94 -3.86
N VAL A 62 11.32 -5.94 -3.04
CA VAL A 62 10.99 -4.57 -3.46
C VAL A 62 11.99 -3.93 -4.43
N PRO A 63 13.33 -4.13 -4.31
CA PRO A 63 14.28 -3.56 -5.27
C PRO A 63 14.10 -4.12 -6.70
N ARG A 64 13.69 -5.39 -6.83
CA ARG A 64 13.62 -6.15 -8.09
C ARG A 64 12.24 -6.10 -8.75
N ILE A 65 11.18 -5.92 -7.96
CA ILE A 65 9.79 -5.91 -8.45
C ILE A 65 9.19 -4.52 -8.27
N ARG A 66 8.80 -3.88 -9.38
CA ARG A 66 8.27 -2.51 -9.38
C ARG A 66 6.85 -2.48 -9.96
N PRO A 67 5.92 -1.72 -9.35
CA PRO A 67 4.62 -1.49 -9.96
C PRO A 67 4.78 -0.76 -11.30
N PRO A 68 3.95 -1.06 -12.31
CA PRO A 68 3.96 -0.36 -13.59
C PRO A 68 3.50 1.10 -13.42
N ALA A 69 3.95 1.99 -14.30
CA ALA A 69 3.70 3.43 -14.22
C ALA A 69 2.20 3.80 -14.10
N ARG A 70 1.34 3.03 -14.77
CA ARG A 70 -0.13 3.20 -14.71
C ARG A 70 -0.73 2.98 -13.32
N LEU A 71 -0.02 2.32 -12.41
CA LEU A 71 -0.39 2.12 -11.01
C LEU A 71 0.35 3.07 -10.07
N THR A 72 1.26 3.93 -10.56
CA THR A 72 2.05 4.87 -9.75
C THR A 72 1.75 6.33 -10.12
N ASN A 73 0.47 6.65 -10.31
CA ASN A 73 0.01 8.02 -10.60
C ASN A 73 -0.75 8.62 -9.41
N GLN A 74 -0.93 9.95 -9.43
CA GLN A 74 -1.55 10.69 -8.34
C GLN A 74 -3.00 10.27 -8.05
N TYR A 75 -3.77 9.91 -9.08
CA TYR A 75 -5.17 9.48 -8.91
C TYR A 75 -5.23 8.18 -8.10
N TYR A 76 -4.40 7.20 -8.46
CA TYR A 76 -4.37 5.93 -7.76
C TYR A 76 -3.84 6.07 -6.32
N TYR A 77 -2.84 6.95 -6.11
CA TYR A 77 -2.41 7.29 -4.75
C TYR A 77 -3.52 7.92 -3.90
N ARG A 78 -4.33 8.83 -4.46
CA ARG A 78 -5.48 9.41 -3.76
C ARG A 78 -6.54 8.37 -3.42
N GLU A 79 -6.76 7.40 -4.30
CA GLU A 79 -7.69 6.29 -4.06
C GLU A 79 -7.22 5.43 -2.88
N ILE A 80 -5.94 5.07 -2.84
CA ILE A 80 -5.32 4.36 -1.71
C ILE A 80 -5.50 5.17 -0.41
N GLU A 81 -5.19 6.47 -0.42
CA GLU A 81 -5.37 7.33 0.75
C GLU A 81 -6.81 7.30 1.27
N ARG A 82 -7.80 7.40 0.37
CA ARG A 82 -9.22 7.35 0.72
C ARG A 82 -9.59 6.03 1.40
N VAL A 83 -9.21 4.90 0.79
CA VAL A 83 -9.52 3.57 1.32
C VAL A 83 -8.87 3.36 2.68
N LEU A 84 -7.63 3.79 2.85
CA LEU A 84 -6.92 3.66 4.13
C LEU A 84 -7.57 4.48 5.24
N LYS A 85 -8.01 5.72 4.96
CA LYS A 85 -8.76 6.55 5.91
C LYS A 85 -10.12 5.94 6.30
N GLN A 86 -10.77 5.24 5.37
CA GLN A 86 -12.07 4.61 5.61
C GLN A 86 -11.97 3.32 6.42
N LYS A 87 -10.92 2.52 6.19
CA LYS A 87 -10.76 1.18 6.79
C LYS A 87 -9.91 1.16 8.06
N PHE A 88 -9.02 2.14 8.24
CA PHE A 88 -8.06 2.18 9.34
C PHE A 88 -8.14 3.52 10.07
N ASN A 89 -7.64 3.55 11.31
CA ASN A 89 -7.33 4.80 11.98
C ASN A 89 -6.07 5.40 11.34
N ALA A 90 -6.24 6.03 10.17
CA ALA A 90 -5.18 6.52 9.32
C ALA A 90 -5.25 8.03 9.13
N ARG A 91 -4.09 8.69 9.16
CA ARG A 91 -3.89 10.08 8.76
C ARG A 91 -2.86 10.17 7.65
N ILE A 92 -2.99 11.16 6.78
CA ILE A 92 -1.99 11.41 5.74
C ILE A 92 -1.17 12.62 6.17
N GLU A 93 0.14 12.44 6.24
CA GLU A 93 1.08 13.49 6.58
C GLU A 93 2.00 13.76 5.38
N ASN A 94 2.05 15.02 4.95
CA ASN A 94 3.02 15.47 3.97
C ASN A 94 4.30 15.87 4.72
N ARG A 95 5.42 15.22 4.41
CA ARG A 95 6.73 15.53 5.00
C ARG A 95 7.72 15.79 3.87
N ARG A 96 8.06 17.07 3.66
CA ARG A 96 8.82 17.54 2.48
C ARG A 96 8.13 17.05 1.19
N GLN A 97 8.86 16.44 0.26
CA GLN A 97 8.29 15.91 -0.99
C GLN A 97 7.56 14.56 -0.87
N PHE A 98 7.43 13.97 0.33
CA PHE A 98 6.86 12.62 0.48
C PHE A 98 5.54 12.64 1.26
N ARG A 99 4.59 11.83 0.79
CA ARG A 99 3.35 11.53 1.52
C ARG A 99 3.52 10.27 2.35
N TYR A 100 3.14 10.36 3.62
CA TYR A 100 3.14 9.26 4.56
C TYR A 100 1.71 8.93 4.97
N VAL A 101 1.43 7.64 5.07
CA VAL A 101 0.28 7.13 5.80
C VAL A 101 0.74 6.87 7.22
N VAL A 102 0.07 7.52 8.16
CA VAL A 102 0.26 7.34 9.60
C VAL A 102 -0.90 6.54 10.14
N LEU A 103 -0.62 5.37 10.68
CA LEU A 103 -1.62 4.44 11.20
C LEU A 103 -1.46 4.35 12.72
N TYR A 104 -2.60 4.31 13.41
CA TYR A 104 -2.66 4.17 14.84
C TYR A 104 -3.24 2.80 15.20
N LYS A 105 -2.50 2.03 16.00
CA LYS A 105 -2.97 0.77 16.57
C LYS A 105 -3.98 1.11 17.67
N LYS A 106 -5.16 0.50 17.61
CA LYS A 106 -6.16 0.59 18.67
C LYS A 106 -5.65 -0.11 19.92
#